data_AF-A0A0G0U5P7-F1
#
_entry.id   AF-A0A0G0U5P7-F1
#
_cell.length_a   1.000
_cell.length_b   1.000
_cell.length_c   1.000
_cell.angle_alpha   90.00
_cell.angle_beta   90.00
_cell.angle_gamma   90.00
#
_symmetry.space_group_name_H-M   'P 1'
#
loop_
_entity.id
_entity.type
_entity.pdbx_description
1 polymer ?
#
loop_
_entity_poly.entity_id
_entity_poly.type
_entity_poly.pdbx_seq_one_letter_code
_entity_poly.pdbx_strand_id
1 'polypeptide(L)' 'MGVRYSGSGNTVEKAITSLNPKIVRGMGVLTLERGRKKREKILNKFLVMRLFGQVSRFNKEIAWKQVNQMFQGL' A
#
# COMPACT_ATOMS: atom_id res chain seq x y z
N MET A 1 17.04 7.72 7.24
CA MET A 1 16.87 6.30 6.89
C MET A 1 15.39 6.02 6.67
N GLY A 2 15.01 5.38 5.56
CA GLY A 2 13.63 4.95 5.33
C GLY A 2 13.36 3.59 5.97
N VAL A 3 12.17 3.38 6.53
CA VAL A 3 11.77 2.08 7.11
C VAL A 3 11.08 1.27 6.03
N ARG A 4 11.55 0.04 5.80
CA ARG A 4 10.94 -0.90 4.85
C ARG A 4 10.01 -1.85 5.60
N TYR A 5 8.83 -2.05 5.02
CA TYR A 5 7.84 -3.01 5.49
C TYR A 5 7.49 -3.93 4.34
N SER A 6 7.44 -5.23 4.61
CA SER A 6 7.11 -6.26 3.65
C SER A 6 5.93 -7.08 4.17
N GLY A 7 4.96 -7.30 3.31
CA GLY A 7 3.74 -8.06 3.59
C GLY A 7 3.45 -8.94 2.39
N SER A 8 2.99 -10.15 2.65
CA SER A 8 2.56 -11.10 1.63
C SER A 8 1.07 -11.36 1.76
N GLY A 9 0.45 -11.80 0.68
CA GLY A 9 -0.96 -12.16 0.65
C GLY A 9 -1.37 -12.70 -0.71
N ASN A 10 -2.41 -13.53 -0.72
CA ASN A 10 -2.95 -14.13 -1.95
C ASN A 10 -3.68 -13.12 -2.85
N THR A 11 -4.00 -11.95 -2.30
CA THR A 11 -4.56 -10.80 -3.02
C THR A 11 -3.75 -9.56 -2.70
N VAL A 12 -3.74 -8.60 -3.63
CA VAL A 12 -3.11 -7.27 -3.43
C VAL A 12 -3.61 -6.61 -2.15
N GLU A 13 -4.92 -6.72 -1.88
CA GLU A 13 -5.55 -6.22 -0.66
C GLU A 13 -4.98 -6.86 0.60
N LYS A 14 -4.87 -8.20 0.65
CA LYS A 14 -4.31 -8.91 1.81
C LYS A 14 -2.83 -8.59 2.00
N ALA A 15 -2.07 -8.47 0.92
CA ALA A 15 -0.65 -8.12 0.99
C ALA A 15 -0.41 -6.70 1.51
N ILE A 16 -1.30 -5.75 1.18
CA ILE A 16 -1.20 -4.37 1.67
C ILE A 16 -1.72 -4.27 3.11
N THR A 17 -2.82 -4.94 3.44
CA THR A 17 -3.40 -4.88 4.81
C THR A 17 -2.58 -5.66 5.83
N SER A 18 -1.77 -6.64 5.40
CA SER A 18 -0.78 -7.31 6.26
C SER A 18 0.40 -6.40 6.61
N LEU A 19 0.61 -5.29 5.88
CA LEU A 19 1.58 -4.29 6.27
C LEU A 19 1.05 -3.52 7.48
N ASN A 20 1.79 -3.58 8.58
CA ASN A 20 1.52 -2.76 9.77
C ASN A 20 2.68 -1.80 10.04
N PRO A 21 2.84 -0.74 9.22
CA PRO A 21 3.95 0.17 9.41
C PRO A 21 3.71 1.08 10.62
N LYS A 22 4.72 1.21 11.49
CA LYS A 22 4.67 2.16 12.61
C LYS A 22 4.74 3.59 12.06
N ILE A 23 3.64 4.33 12.22
CA ILE A 23 3.46 5.78 11.94
C ILE A 23 4.15 6.24 10.64
N VAL A 24 3.42 6.22 9.53
CA VAL A 24 3.95 6.71 8.25
C VAL A 24 3.53 8.16 8.03
N ARG A 25 4.48 9.09 8.10
CA ARG A 25 4.26 10.55 7.94
C ARG A 25 4.79 11.12 6.62
N GLY A 26 5.30 10.28 5.73
CA GLY A 26 5.99 10.68 4.51
C GLY A 26 5.50 9.96 3.26
N MET A 27 6.25 10.12 2.17
CA MET A 27 6.07 9.32 0.96
C MET A 27 6.44 7.86 1.22
N GLY A 28 5.79 6.94 0.50
CA GLY A 28 6.07 5.52 0.55
C GLY A 28 6.35 4.98 -0.84
N VAL A 29 7.20 3.96 -0.94
CA VAL A 29 7.32 3.16 -2.16
C VAL A 29 6.57 1.87 -1.89
N LEU A 30 5.56 1.59 -2.71
CA LEU A 30 4.84 0.32 -2.68
C LEU A 30 5.31 -0.54 -3.85
N THR A 31 5.92 -1.67 -3.50
CA THR A 31 6.38 -2.68 -4.45
C THR A 31 5.45 -3.88 -4.36
N LEU A 32 4.89 -4.27 -5.50
CA LEU A 32 4.02 -5.43 -5.63
C LEU A 32 4.66 -6.43 -6.59
N GLU A 33 4.79 -7.67 -6.11
CA GLU A 33 5.38 -8.78 -6.84
C GLU A 33 4.34 -9.89 -6.99
N ARG A 34 4.09 -10.31 -8.24
CA ARG A 34 3.19 -11.42 -8.59
C ARG A 34 3.89 -12.33 -9.58
N GLY A 35 4.43 -13.44 -9.09
CA GLY A 35 5.23 -14.37 -9.91
C GLY A 35 6.48 -13.66 -10.47
N ARG A 36 6.58 -13.57 -11.81
CA ARG A 36 7.70 -12.86 -12.49
C ARG A 36 7.45 -11.37 -12.70
N LYS A 37 6.25 -10.86 -12.41
CA LYS A 37 5.91 -9.45 -12.59
C LYS A 37 6.15 -8.69 -11.30
N LYS A 38 6.98 -7.66 -11.37
CA LYS A 38 7.24 -6.71 -10.30
C LYS A 38 6.84 -5.32 -10.76
N ARG A 39 6.10 -4.59 -9.94
CA ARG A 39 5.76 -3.19 -10.21
C ARG A 39 5.90 -2.37 -8.95
N GLU A 40 6.47 -1.19 -9.13
CA GLU A 40 6.75 -0.27 -8.05
C GLU A 40 6.01 1.03 -8.32
N LYS A 41 5.38 1.58 -7.29
CA LYS A 41 4.70 2.87 -7.35
C LYS A 41 5.07 3.70 -6.13
N ILE A 42 5.34 4.98 -6.39
CA ILE A 42 5.52 5.96 -5.33
C ILE A 42 4.13 6.41 -4.88
N LEU A 43 3.84 6.22 -3.60
CA LEU A 43 2.63 6.69 -2.95
C LEU A 43 2.93 8.02 -2.26
N ASN A 44 2.09 9.01 -2.53
CA ASN A 44 2.19 10.30 -1.85
C ASN A 44 1.81 10.17 -0.36
N LYS A 45 2.20 11.17 0.43
CA LYS A 45 1.96 11.20 1.87
C LYS A 45 0.48 11.00 2.25
N PHE A 46 -0.44 11.60 1.49
CA PHE A 46 -1.87 11.49 1.76
C PHE A 46 -2.39 10.06 1.59
N LEU A 47 -2.01 9.39 0.50
CA LEU A 47 -2.42 8.03 0.21
C LEU A 47 -1.84 7.06 1.23
N VAL A 48 -0.57 7.22 1.58
CA VAL A 48 0.11 6.45 2.63
C VAL A 48 -0.60 6.61 3.99
N MET A 49 -0.93 7.84 4.38
CA MET A 49 -1.67 8.10 5.62
C MET A 49 -3.09 7.53 5.59
N ARG A 50 -3.77 7.53 4.44
CA ARG A 50 -5.10 6.91 4.32
C ARG A 50 -5.06 5.39 4.36
N LEU A 51 -3.97 4.77 3.88
CA LEU A 51 -3.79 3.32 3.91
C LEU A 51 -3.45 2.81 5.31
N PHE A 52 -2.49 3.47 5.96
CA PHE A 52 -1.84 2.94 7.17
C PHE A 52 -2.04 3.80 8.43
N GLY A 53 -2.65 4.98 8.29
CA GLY A 53 -2.95 5.86 9.42
C GLY A 53 -4.24 5.50 10.16
N GLN A 54 -4.48 6.25 11.24
CA GLN A 54 -5.75 6.24 11.98
C GLN A 54 -6.78 7.09 11.21
N VAL A 55 -7.38 6.50 10.18
CA VAL A 55 -8.48 7.10 9.40
C VAL A 55 -9.71 6.20 9.45
N SER A 56 -10.89 6.76 9.15
CA SER A 56 -12.14 6.00 9.08
C SER A 56 -12.06 4.86 8.07
N ARG A 57 -12.83 3.78 8.32
CA ARG A 57 -12.87 2.59 7.46
C ARG A 57 -13.18 2.93 6.00
N PHE A 58 -14.13 3.83 5.77
CA PHE A 58 -14.48 4.32 4.44
C PHE A 58 -13.30 4.95 3.69
N ASN A 59 -12.50 5.78 4.37
CA ASN A 59 -11.31 6.39 3.77
C ASN A 59 -10.22 5.35 3.45
N LYS A 60 -10.10 4.30 4.27
CA LYS A 60 -9.21 3.17 3.96
C LYS A 60 -9.65 2.44 2.70
N GLU A 61 -10.95 2.17 2.56
CA GLU A 61 -11.50 1.49 1.38
C GLU A 61 -11.31 2.31 0.09
N ILE A 62 -11.50 3.63 0.13
CA ILE A 62 -11.21 4.51 -1.01
C ILE A 62 -9.73 4.43 -1.39
N ALA A 63 -8.83 4.55 -0.40
CA ALA A 63 -7.40 4.46 -0.62
C ALA A 63 -7.00 3.10 -1.21
N TRP A 64 -7.62 2.01 -0.76
CA TRP A 64 -7.41 0.68 -1.34
C TRP A 64 -7.83 0.60 -2.79
N LYS A 65 -9.04 1.08 -3.14
CA LYS A 65 -9.50 1.09 -4.54
C LYS A 65 -8.54 1.89 -5.42
N GLN A 66 -8.07 3.04 -4.93
CA GLN A 66 -7.12 3.87 -5.64
C GLN A 66 -5.77 3.16 -5.86
N VAL A 67 -5.22 2.51 -4.83
CA VAL A 67 -3.99 1.72 -4.99
C VAL A 67 -4.22 0.54 -5.94
N ASN A 68 -5.32 -0.18 -5.81
CA ASN A 68 -5.62 -1.32 -6.67
C ASN A 68 -5.68 -0.90 -8.15
N GLN A 69 -6.28 0.25 -8.45
CA GLN A 69 -6.26 0.84 -9.80
C GLN A 69 -4.83 1.13 -10.30
N MET A 70 -3.92 1.60 -9.43
CA MET A 70 -2.52 1.86 -9.82
C MET A 70 -1.75 0.58 -10.22
N PHE A 71 -2.20 -0.58 -9.72
CA PHE A 71 -1.61 -1.89 -10.00
C PHE A 71 -2.47 -2.76 -10.93
N GLN A 72 -3.55 -2.24 -11.51
CA GLN A 72 -4.30 -2.95 -12.53
C GLN A 72 -3.38 -3.37 -13.69
N GLY A 73 -3.53 -4.62 -14.13
CA GLY A 73 -2.70 -5.25 -15.16
C GLY A 73 -1.49 -6.05 -14.65
N LEU A 74 -1.28 -6.13 -13.32
CA LEU A 74 -0.27 -7.03 -12.73
C LEU A 74 -0.74 -8.50 -12.69
#